data_AF-A0AA42W2E5-F1
#
_entry.id   AF-A0AA42W2E5-F1
#
_cell.length_a   1.000
_cell.length_b   1.000
_cell.length_c   1.000
_cell.angle_alpha   90.00
_cell.angle_beta   90.00
_cell.angle_gamma   90.00
#
_symmetry.space_group_name_H-M   'P 1'
#
loop_
_entity.id
_entity.type
_entity.pdbx_description
1 polymer ?
#
loop_
_entity_poly.entity_id
_entity_poly.type
_entity_poly.pdbx_seq_one_letter_code
_entity_poly.pdbx_strand_id
1 'polypeptide(L)'
;MDFLTWIIVGSIGIYVLQGMEHRRRVRLLGAHLAPTQVEKLMGGLIEGYMRALDEKEPERRQQVWAILDNSEKTLADQLQRLADSFAQENAQDTRVSTLPLALPYFDRLVPAHTFDMREALRLHARAVRDACAPDGVDPATRKRMAFTMTAELLLLQHTCHWFCKTRTIASMRLMARQKTTYEQVLQSVSRNTLAAYKKLVGTV
;
A
#
# COMPACT_ATOMS: atom_id res chain seq x y z
N MET A 1 -17.86 -40.84 -14.12
CA MET A 1 -17.00 -39.67 -13.81
C MET A 1 -17.85 -38.76 -12.96
N ASP A 2 -17.66 -38.79 -11.64
CA ASP A 2 -18.56 -38.12 -10.71
C ASP A 2 -18.34 -36.61 -10.75
N PHE A 3 -19.42 -35.84 -10.63
CA PHE A 3 -19.41 -34.38 -10.63
C PHE A 3 -18.43 -33.81 -9.58
N LEU A 4 -18.30 -34.50 -8.44
CA LEU A 4 -17.37 -34.14 -7.36
C LEU A 4 -15.90 -34.26 -7.79
N THR A 5 -15.55 -35.25 -8.63
CA THR A 5 -14.20 -35.40 -9.18
C THR A 5 -13.83 -34.23 -10.08
N TRP A 6 -14.77 -33.75 -10.92
CA TRP A 6 -14.56 -32.58 -11.75
C TRP A 6 -14.40 -31.29 -10.95
N ILE A 7 -15.15 -31.11 -9.86
CA ILE A 7 -14.99 -29.97 -8.95
C ILE A 7 -13.60 -29.96 -8.31
N ILE A 8 -13.13 -31.12 -7.81
CA ILE A 8 -11.81 -31.22 -7.17
C ILE A 8 -10.70 -30.91 -8.17
N VAL A 9 -10.74 -31.53 -9.36
CA VAL A 9 -9.75 -31.29 -10.42
C VAL A 9 -9.75 -29.82 -10.85
N GLY A 10 -10.92 -29.23 -11.04
CA GLY A 10 -11.05 -27.80 -11.35
C GLY A 10 -10.48 -26.89 -10.25
N SER A 11 -10.75 -27.21 -8.98
CA SER A 11 -10.26 -26.45 -7.82
C SER A 11 -8.73 -26.52 -7.70
N ILE A 12 -8.13 -27.70 -7.94
CA ILE A 12 -6.67 -27.87 -7.97
C ILE A 12 -6.07 -27.04 -9.11
N GLY A 13 -6.66 -27.08 -10.31
CA GLY A 13 -6.22 -26.28 -11.44
C GLY A 13 -6.23 -24.78 -11.13
N ILE A 14 -7.32 -24.28 -10.54
CA ILE A 14 -7.44 -22.89 -10.09
C ILE A 14 -6.34 -22.53 -9.08
N TYR A 15 -6.11 -23.40 -8.08
CA TYR A 15 -5.11 -23.17 -7.04
C TYR A 15 -3.68 -23.07 -7.61
N VAL A 16 -3.32 -23.96 -8.54
CA VAL A 16 -1.99 -23.94 -9.18
C VAL A 16 -1.79 -22.65 -9.99
N LEU A 17 -2.79 -22.25 -10.78
CA LEU A 17 -2.73 -21.02 -11.59
C LEU A 17 -2.60 -19.77 -10.72
N GLN A 18 -3.37 -19.67 -9.64
CA GLN A 18 -3.24 -18.59 -8.65
C GLN A 18 -1.84 -18.55 -8.02
N GLY A 19 -1.26 -19.72 -7.74
CA GLY A 19 0.09 -19.82 -7.17
C GLY A 19 1.18 -19.26 -8.09
N MET A 20 1.06 -19.52 -9.40
CA MET A 20 1.99 -18.99 -10.41
C MET A 20 1.85 -17.47 -10.56
N GLU A 21 0.61 -16.98 -10.68
CA GLU A 21 0.33 -15.55 -10.82
C GLU A 21 0.80 -14.78 -9.57
N HIS A 22 0.57 -15.33 -8.39
CA HIS A 22 1.07 -14.78 -7.13
C HIS A 22 2.59 -14.59 -7.14
N ARG A 23 3.35 -15.65 -7.48
CA ARG A 23 4.82 -15.59 -7.52
C ARG A 23 5.31 -14.56 -8.54
N ARG A 24 4.63 -14.45 -9.69
CA ARG A 24 4.93 -13.46 -10.71
C ARG A 24 4.76 -12.03 -10.18
N ARG A 25 3.63 -11.73 -9.55
CA ARG A 25 3.35 -10.39 -8.99
C ARG A 25 4.30 -10.02 -7.85
N VAL A 26 4.59 -10.97 -6.95
CA VAL A 26 5.59 -10.77 -5.89
C VAL A 26 6.97 -10.47 -6.48
N ARG A 27 7.40 -11.22 -7.50
CA ARG A 27 8.68 -10.98 -8.17
C ARG A 27 8.69 -9.62 -8.86
N LEU A 28 7.60 -9.26 -9.55
CA LEU A 28 7.49 -8.00 -10.26
C LEU A 28 7.62 -6.81 -9.30
N LEU A 29 6.75 -6.74 -8.29
CA LEU A 29 6.82 -5.66 -7.30
C LEU A 29 8.14 -5.70 -6.52
N GLY A 30 8.64 -6.89 -6.18
CA GLY A 30 9.91 -7.08 -5.50
C GLY A 30 11.11 -6.56 -6.29
N ALA A 31 11.13 -6.71 -7.62
CA ALA A 31 12.21 -6.22 -8.47
C ALA A 31 12.29 -4.69 -8.46
N HIS A 32 11.15 -4.00 -8.43
CA HIS A 32 11.10 -2.54 -8.32
C HIS A 32 11.34 -2.02 -6.89
N LEU A 33 10.96 -2.80 -5.87
CA LEU A 33 11.22 -2.45 -4.48
C LEU A 33 12.68 -2.67 -4.06
N ALA A 34 13.35 -3.70 -4.57
CA ALA A 34 14.72 -4.07 -4.21
C ALA A 34 15.76 -2.94 -4.29
N PRO A 35 15.79 -2.07 -5.33
CA PRO A 35 16.73 -0.94 -5.38
C PRO A 35 16.35 0.22 -4.44
N THR A 36 15.18 0.17 -3.78
CA THR A 36 14.67 1.24 -2.92
C THR A 36 14.81 0.91 -1.44
N GLN A 37 14.65 1.92 -0.59
CA GLN A 37 14.60 1.74 0.88
C GLN A 37 13.19 1.96 1.45
N VAL A 38 12.14 1.85 0.62
CA VAL A 38 10.76 2.19 0.99
C VAL A 38 10.31 1.44 2.25
N GLU A 39 10.47 0.11 2.30
CA GLU A 39 10.03 -0.69 3.46
C GLU A 39 10.75 -0.30 4.76
N LYS A 40 12.07 -0.09 4.70
CA LYS A 40 12.88 0.33 5.84
C LYS A 40 12.48 1.72 6.35
N LEU A 41 12.34 2.67 5.42
CA LEU A 41 11.95 4.05 5.75
C LEU A 41 10.52 4.11 6.32
N MET A 42 9.59 3.33 5.76
CA MET A 42 8.22 3.23 6.29
C MET A 42 8.20 2.73 7.73
N GLY A 43 8.89 1.63 8.03
CA GLY A 43 8.99 1.11 9.40
C GLY A 43 9.63 2.13 10.36
N GLY A 44 10.74 2.73 9.95
CA GLY A 44 11.45 3.73 10.75
C GLY A 44 10.62 4.99 11.03
N LEU A 45 9.81 5.46 10.07
CA LEU A 45 8.91 6.59 10.28
C LEU A 45 7.79 6.26 11.27
N ILE A 46 7.11 5.12 11.11
CA ILE A 46 6.01 4.73 12.00
C ILE A 46 6.51 4.60 13.44
N GLU A 47 7.64 3.90 13.65
CA GLU A 47 8.28 3.78 14.97
C GLU A 47 8.76 5.14 15.50
N GLY A 48 9.33 5.96 14.62
CA GLY A 48 9.83 7.27 14.96
C GLY A 48 8.75 8.24 15.39
N TYR A 49 7.57 8.22 14.77
CA TYR A 49 6.43 9.04 15.20
C TYR A 49 5.96 8.65 16.59
N MET A 50 5.84 7.35 16.90
CA MET A 50 5.47 6.90 18.24
C MET A 50 6.48 7.40 19.28
N ARG A 51 7.78 7.25 18.99
CA ARG A 51 8.85 7.77 19.85
C ARG A 51 8.76 9.29 20.04
N ALA A 52 8.51 10.04 18.98
CA ALA A 52 8.40 11.50 19.05
C ALA A 52 7.18 11.94 19.88
N LEU A 53 6.10 11.16 19.87
CA LEU A 53 4.89 11.43 20.65
C LEU A 53 5.04 11.06 22.13
N ASP A 54 5.84 10.03 22.44
CA ASP A 54 6.09 9.57 23.81
C ASP A 54 7.22 10.36 24.52
N GLU A 55 8.07 11.06 23.76
CA GLU A 55 9.19 11.85 24.31
C GLU A 55 8.69 13.05 25.13
N LYS A 56 9.17 13.18 26.37
CA LYS A 56 8.75 14.21 27.32
C LYS A 56 9.61 15.48 27.23
N GLU A 57 10.87 15.32 26.89
CA GLU A 57 11.83 16.43 26.81
C GLU A 57 11.68 17.19 25.48
N PRO A 58 11.41 18.51 25.50
CA PRO A 58 11.08 19.26 24.28
C PRO A 58 12.24 19.33 23.29
N GLU A 59 13.48 19.48 23.76
CA GLU A 59 14.67 19.57 22.90
C GLU A 59 14.93 18.23 22.17
N ARG A 60 14.90 17.11 22.89
CA ARG A 60 15.02 15.76 22.28
C ARG A 60 13.89 15.48 21.32
N ARG A 61 12.66 15.86 21.67
CA ARG A 61 11.50 15.71 20.78
C ARG A 61 11.72 16.45 19.47
N GLN A 62 12.22 17.69 19.52
CA GLN A 62 12.52 18.47 18.33
C GLN A 62 13.62 17.83 17.47
N GLN A 63 14.66 17.27 18.11
CA GLN A 63 15.70 16.52 17.40
C GLN A 63 15.14 15.29 16.68
N VAL A 64 14.24 14.53 17.32
CA VAL A 64 13.58 13.38 16.69
C VAL A 64 12.77 13.84 15.47
N TRP A 65 11.98 14.91 15.59
CA TRP A 65 11.21 15.45 14.46
C TRP A 65 12.11 15.85 13.29
N ALA A 66 13.24 16.51 13.53
CA ALA A 66 14.17 16.89 12.48
C ALA A 66 14.72 15.68 11.68
N ILE A 67 14.97 14.55 12.36
CA ILE A 67 15.38 13.29 11.71
C ILE A 67 14.23 12.72 10.87
N LEU A 68 13.00 12.80 11.39
CA LEU A 68 11.82 12.31 10.69
C LEU A 68 11.50 13.13 9.45
N ASP A 69 11.67 14.45 9.49
CA ASP A 69 11.45 15.34 8.33
C ASP A 69 12.34 14.93 7.13
N ASN A 70 13.60 14.62 7.39
CA ASN A 70 14.51 14.12 6.34
C ASN A 70 14.10 12.71 5.85
N SER A 71 13.63 11.87 6.76
CA SER A 71 13.17 10.51 6.43
C SER A 71 11.88 10.52 5.60
N GLU A 72 10.96 11.45 5.87
CA GLU A 72 9.74 11.70 5.07
C GLU A 72 10.10 12.11 3.64
N LYS A 73 10.96 13.12 3.49
CA LYS A 73 11.42 13.63 2.18
C LYS A 73 12.11 12.51 1.39
N THR A 74 13.00 11.75 2.05
CA THR A 74 13.68 10.61 1.43
C THR A 74 12.70 9.51 1.01
N LEU A 75 11.72 9.18 1.85
CA LEU A 75 10.70 8.19 1.52
C LEU A 75 9.87 8.62 0.32
N ALA A 76 9.43 9.88 0.29
CA ALA A 76 8.66 10.43 -0.83
C ALA A 76 9.45 10.32 -2.15
N ASP A 77 10.76 10.60 -2.14
CA ASP A 77 11.61 10.49 -3.34
C ASP A 77 11.87 9.04 -3.77
N GLN A 78 12.00 8.12 -2.81
CA GLN A 78 12.14 6.69 -3.09
C GLN A 78 10.84 6.11 -3.64
N LEU A 79 9.69 6.53 -3.10
CA LEU A 79 8.39 6.07 -3.54
C LEU A 79 8.02 6.64 -4.92
N GLN A 80 8.41 7.89 -5.22
CA GLN A 80 8.28 8.45 -6.56
C GLN A 80 9.10 7.64 -7.59
N ARG A 81 10.36 7.33 -7.28
CA ARG A 81 11.20 6.46 -8.12
C ARG A 81 10.61 5.07 -8.31
N LEU A 82 10.03 4.49 -7.26
CA LEU A 82 9.30 3.23 -7.36
C LEU A 82 8.15 3.35 -8.36
N ALA A 83 7.29 4.36 -8.21
CA ALA A 83 6.15 4.59 -9.09
C ALA A 83 6.57 4.83 -10.55
N ASP A 84 7.64 5.60 -10.78
CA ASP A 84 8.14 5.92 -12.11
C ASP A 84 8.77 4.70 -12.80
N SER A 85 9.48 3.85 -12.05
CA SER A 85 10.02 2.60 -12.60
C SER A 85 8.93 1.57 -12.89
N PHE A 86 7.97 1.39 -11.97
CA PHE A 86 6.86 0.44 -12.12
C PHE A 86 5.87 0.88 -13.20
N ALA A 87 5.78 2.17 -13.49
CA ALA A 87 4.98 2.71 -14.58
C ALA A 87 5.33 2.17 -15.97
N GLN A 88 6.54 1.66 -16.16
CA GLN A 88 7.01 1.08 -17.43
C GLN A 88 6.48 -0.33 -17.69
N GLU A 89 5.89 -0.97 -16.67
CA GLU A 89 5.36 -2.32 -16.80
C GLU A 89 4.10 -2.39 -17.67
N ASN A 90 3.86 -3.57 -18.25
CA ASN A 90 2.71 -3.80 -19.11
C ASN A 90 1.40 -3.72 -18.31
N ALA A 91 0.42 -2.96 -18.83
CA ALA A 91 -0.91 -2.77 -18.24
C ALA A 91 -1.62 -4.08 -17.90
N GLN A 92 -1.40 -5.13 -18.67
CA GLN A 92 -2.02 -6.44 -18.46
C GLN A 92 -1.43 -7.18 -17.26
N ASP A 93 -0.18 -6.90 -16.92
CA ASP A 93 0.55 -7.58 -15.84
C ASP A 93 0.40 -6.87 -14.49
N THR A 94 -0.10 -5.63 -14.52
CA THR A 94 -0.30 -4.79 -13.34
C THR A 94 -1.76 -4.72 -12.87
N ARG A 95 -2.67 -5.47 -13.49
CA ARG A 95 -4.09 -5.48 -13.12
C ARG A 95 -4.33 -6.20 -11.80
N VAL A 96 -5.16 -5.59 -10.95
CA VAL A 96 -5.57 -6.12 -9.66
C VAL A 96 -7.08 -6.31 -9.65
N SER A 97 -7.53 -7.53 -9.33
CA SER A 97 -8.95 -7.82 -9.15
C SER A 97 -9.49 -7.16 -7.89
N THR A 98 -10.63 -6.49 -8.01
CA THR A 98 -11.34 -5.88 -6.88
C THR A 98 -12.27 -6.85 -6.15
N LEU A 99 -12.49 -8.05 -6.71
CA LEU A 99 -13.37 -9.06 -6.16
C LEU A 99 -12.78 -9.74 -4.91
N PRO A 100 -13.62 -10.15 -3.94
CA PRO A 100 -13.17 -10.81 -2.72
C PRO A 100 -12.59 -12.21 -2.95
N LEU A 101 -13.01 -12.89 -4.04
CA LEU A 101 -12.46 -14.17 -4.49
C LEU A 101 -11.51 -13.92 -5.66
N ALA A 102 -10.25 -14.33 -5.52
CA ALA A 102 -9.31 -14.35 -6.63
C ALA A 102 -9.70 -15.49 -7.58
N LEU A 103 -10.25 -15.20 -8.74
CA LEU A 103 -10.34 -16.16 -9.84
C LEU A 103 -9.21 -15.84 -10.83
N PRO A 104 -8.37 -16.82 -11.22
CA PRO A 104 -7.25 -16.58 -12.13
C PRO A 104 -7.77 -16.12 -13.51
N TYR A 105 -7.07 -15.19 -14.14
CA TYR A 105 -7.39 -14.60 -15.45
C TYR A 105 -8.74 -13.86 -15.57
N PHE A 106 -9.47 -13.68 -14.47
CA PHE A 106 -10.77 -13.00 -14.48
C PHE A 106 -10.65 -11.49 -14.74
N ASP A 107 -9.48 -10.92 -14.46
CA ASP A 107 -9.08 -9.56 -14.83
C ASP A 107 -9.10 -9.30 -16.33
N ARG A 108 -8.95 -10.36 -17.15
CA ARG A 108 -9.08 -10.30 -18.62
C ARG A 108 -10.54 -10.40 -19.09
N LEU A 109 -11.41 -11.00 -18.28
CA LEU A 109 -12.81 -11.29 -18.63
C LEU A 109 -13.78 -10.21 -18.15
N VAL A 110 -13.51 -9.57 -17.01
CA VAL A 110 -14.38 -8.50 -16.45
C VAL A 110 -13.55 -7.27 -16.05
N PRO A 111 -13.14 -6.44 -17.02
CA PRO A 111 -12.31 -5.26 -16.78
C PRO A 111 -12.89 -4.28 -15.75
N ALA A 112 -14.22 -4.25 -15.60
CA ALA A 112 -14.95 -3.38 -14.67
C ALA A 112 -14.67 -3.66 -13.18
N HIS A 113 -14.12 -4.83 -12.83
CA HIS A 113 -13.73 -5.19 -11.47
C HIS A 113 -12.22 -5.31 -11.30
N THR A 114 -11.48 -4.40 -11.97
CA THR A 114 -10.03 -4.31 -11.84
C THR A 114 -9.57 -2.88 -11.68
N PHE A 115 -8.42 -2.70 -11.04
CA PHE A 115 -7.67 -1.44 -11.08
C PHE A 115 -6.23 -1.69 -11.52
N ASP A 116 -5.54 -0.63 -11.96
CA ASP A 116 -4.14 -0.71 -12.38
C ASP A 116 -3.21 -0.34 -11.23
N MET A 117 -2.30 -1.26 -10.87
CA MET A 117 -1.31 -1.02 -9.81
C MET A 117 -0.35 0.12 -10.14
N ARG A 118 -0.11 0.43 -11.42
CA ARG A 118 0.72 1.57 -11.83
C ARG A 118 0.07 2.89 -11.42
N GLU A 119 -1.25 3.01 -11.58
CA GLU A 119 -2.00 4.17 -11.12
C GLU A 119 -2.05 4.23 -9.60
N ALA A 120 -2.18 3.08 -8.93
CA ALA A 120 -2.17 3.01 -7.47
C ALA A 120 -0.84 3.48 -6.87
N LEU A 121 0.30 3.05 -7.42
CA LEU A 121 1.62 3.50 -6.95
C LEU A 121 1.86 4.99 -7.19
N ARG A 122 1.41 5.53 -8.34
CA ARG A 122 1.46 6.99 -8.59
C ARG A 122 0.62 7.78 -7.59
N LEU A 123 -0.58 7.27 -7.27
CA LEU A 123 -1.44 7.85 -6.25
C LEU A 123 -0.74 7.86 -4.89
N HIS A 124 -0.16 6.73 -4.47
CA HIS A 124 0.55 6.63 -3.19
C HIS A 124 1.80 7.50 -3.13
N ALA A 125 2.58 7.59 -4.21
CA ALA A 125 3.74 8.47 -4.28
C ALA A 125 3.35 9.95 -4.07
N ARG A 126 2.25 10.38 -4.70
CA ARG A 126 1.71 11.72 -4.49
C ARG A 126 1.19 11.91 -3.07
N ALA A 127 0.41 10.96 -2.56
CA ALA A 127 -0.19 11.04 -1.23
C ALA A 127 0.87 11.16 -0.12
N VAL A 128 1.95 10.37 -0.21
CA VAL A 128 3.08 10.47 0.73
C VAL A 128 3.78 11.82 0.62
N ARG A 129 4.00 12.32 -0.60
CA ARG A 129 4.62 13.64 -0.78
C ARG A 129 3.77 14.77 -0.21
N ASP A 130 2.46 14.72 -0.43
CA ASP A 130 1.52 15.72 0.09
C ASP A 130 1.37 15.64 1.62
N ALA A 131 1.67 14.48 2.22
CA ALA A 131 1.65 14.28 3.67
C ALA A 131 2.94 14.73 4.37
N CYS A 132 4.02 15.03 3.65
CA CYS A 132 5.27 15.54 4.23
C CYS A 132 5.02 16.88 4.92
N ALA A 133 5.57 17.06 6.12
CA ALA A 133 5.43 18.33 6.83
C ALA A 133 6.29 19.43 6.20
N PRO A 134 5.74 20.63 5.97
CA PRO A 134 6.56 21.80 5.69
C PRO A 134 7.39 22.20 6.91
N ASP A 135 8.44 22.97 6.67
CA ASP A 135 9.32 23.43 7.75
C ASP A 135 8.58 24.47 8.63
N GLY A 136 8.81 24.43 9.94
CA GLY A 136 8.26 25.42 10.88
C GLY A 136 6.78 25.25 11.26
N VAL A 137 6.19 24.09 10.98
CA VAL A 137 4.80 23.77 11.37
C VAL A 137 4.65 23.66 12.88
N ASP A 138 3.52 24.12 13.41
CA ASP A 138 3.23 24.02 14.83
C ASP A 138 3.12 22.55 15.30
N PRO A 139 3.41 22.24 16.58
CA PRO A 139 3.43 20.86 17.07
C PRO A 139 2.11 20.09 16.90
N ALA A 140 0.96 20.76 17.01
CA ALA A 140 -0.34 20.10 16.91
C ALA A 140 -0.65 19.72 15.45
N THR A 141 -0.34 20.60 14.51
CA THR A 141 -0.42 20.30 13.08
C THR A 141 0.59 19.23 12.68
N ARG A 142 1.83 19.28 13.16
CA ARG A 142 2.85 18.25 12.88
C ARG A 142 2.37 16.86 13.31
N LYS A 143 1.77 16.74 14.50
CA LYS A 143 1.16 15.50 14.98
C LYS A 143 0.05 14.98 14.06
N ARG A 144 -0.84 15.86 13.59
CA ARG A 144 -1.90 15.47 12.63
C ARG A 144 -1.34 15.01 11.29
N MET A 145 -0.27 15.65 10.80
CA MET A 145 0.39 15.25 9.57
C MET A 145 1.09 13.89 9.73
N ALA A 146 1.78 13.65 10.83
CA ALA A 146 2.36 12.35 11.15
C ALA A 146 1.31 11.22 11.23
N PHE A 147 0.14 11.51 11.81
CA PHE A 147 -1.00 10.59 11.81
C PHE A 147 -1.49 10.30 10.38
N THR A 148 -1.68 11.34 9.57
CA THR A 148 -2.12 11.20 8.17
C THR A 148 -1.09 10.41 7.37
N MET A 149 0.20 10.76 7.46
CA MET A 149 1.31 10.03 6.83
C MET A 149 1.28 8.55 7.22
N THR A 150 1.11 8.23 8.51
CA THR A 150 1.01 6.85 8.96
C THR A 150 -0.13 6.10 8.26
N ALA A 151 -1.31 6.73 8.13
CA ALA A 151 -2.43 6.14 7.40
C ALA A 151 -2.11 5.93 5.90
N GLU A 152 -1.46 6.89 5.24
CA GLU A 152 -1.04 6.76 3.83
C GLU A 152 -0.07 5.58 3.65
N LEU A 153 0.89 5.41 4.57
CA LEU A 153 1.84 4.30 4.54
C LEU A 153 1.16 2.93 4.76
N LEU A 154 0.18 2.86 5.66
CA LEU A 154 -0.61 1.65 5.86
C LEU A 154 -1.47 1.31 4.64
N LEU A 155 -2.04 2.32 3.97
CA LEU A 155 -2.80 2.12 2.75
C LEU A 155 -1.92 1.64 1.59
N LEU A 156 -0.73 2.22 1.44
CA LEU A 156 0.29 1.75 0.49
C LEU A 156 0.66 0.28 0.75
N GLN A 157 0.97 -0.07 2.00
CA GLN A 157 1.31 -1.45 2.38
C GLN A 157 0.16 -2.42 2.07
N HIS A 158 -1.07 -2.04 2.40
CA HIS A 158 -2.27 -2.82 2.09
C HIS A 158 -2.41 -3.01 0.58
N THR A 159 -2.30 -1.95 -0.20
CA THR A 159 -2.41 -1.98 -1.67
C THR A 159 -1.36 -2.89 -2.31
N CYS A 160 -0.10 -2.80 -1.87
CA CYS A 160 0.98 -3.68 -2.32
C CYS A 160 0.71 -5.16 -1.99
N HIS A 161 0.14 -5.44 -0.81
CA HIS A 161 -0.27 -6.80 -0.46
C HIS A 161 -1.49 -7.27 -1.25
N TRP A 162 -2.43 -6.38 -1.57
CA TRP A 162 -3.56 -6.70 -2.42
C TRP A 162 -3.08 -7.04 -3.83
N PHE A 163 -2.17 -6.25 -4.42
CA PHE A 163 -1.55 -6.55 -5.70
C PHE A 163 -0.94 -7.96 -5.71
N CYS A 164 -0.13 -8.28 -4.71
CA CYS A 164 0.51 -9.57 -4.60
C CYS A 164 -0.46 -10.72 -4.30
N LYS A 165 -1.57 -10.48 -3.57
CA LYS A 165 -2.50 -11.50 -3.08
C LYS A 165 -3.94 -11.12 -3.41
N THR A 166 -4.76 -10.92 -2.37
CA THR A 166 -6.17 -10.55 -2.47
C THR A 166 -6.46 -9.47 -1.45
N ARG A 167 -7.55 -8.71 -1.64
CA ARG A 167 -8.02 -7.71 -0.68
C ARG A 167 -8.16 -8.31 0.72
N THR A 168 -8.76 -9.50 0.81
CA THR A 168 -9.00 -10.21 2.06
C THR A 168 -7.69 -10.53 2.79
N ILE A 169 -6.69 -11.06 2.09
CA ILE A 169 -5.38 -11.37 2.70
C ILE A 169 -4.66 -10.09 3.14
N ALA A 170 -4.73 -9.02 2.34
CA ALA A 170 -4.17 -7.73 2.70
C ALA A 170 -4.82 -7.14 3.96
N SER A 171 -6.16 -7.16 4.04
CA SER A 171 -6.91 -6.68 5.20
C SER A 171 -6.64 -7.52 6.46
N MET A 172 -6.58 -8.85 6.34
CA MET A 172 -6.22 -9.72 7.46
C MET A 172 -4.82 -9.44 7.98
N ARG A 173 -3.85 -9.24 7.08
CA ARG A 173 -2.48 -8.91 7.46
C ARG A 173 -2.39 -7.54 8.14
N LEU A 174 -3.11 -6.55 7.63
CA LEU A 174 -3.21 -5.22 8.23
C LEU A 174 -3.75 -5.32 9.67
N MET A 175 -4.86 -6.03 9.87
CA MET A 175 -5.43 -6.27 11.19
C MET A 175 -4.46 -7.02 12.11
N ALA A 176 -3.82 -8.09 11.61
CA ALA A 176 -2.92 -8.91 12.42
C ALA A 176 -1.71 -8.12 12.92
N ARG A 177 -1.11 -7.29 12.06
CA ARG A 177 0.13 -6.54 12.36
C ARG A 177 -0.11 -5.18 13.01
N GLN A 178 -1.09 -4.42 12.54
CA GLN A 178 -1.31 -3.02 12.92
C GLN A 178 -2.54 -2.81 13.79
N LYS A 179 -3.32 -3.88 14.05
CA LYS A 179 -4.54 -3.83 14.87
C LYS A 179 -5.54 -2.77 14.38
N THR A 180 -5.61 -2.58 13.07
CA THR A 180 -6.45 -1.57 12.42
C THR A 180 -7.15 -2.18 11.21
N THR A 181 -8.39 -1.76 10.95
CA THR A 181 -9.13 -2.22 9.77
C THR A 181 -8.77 -1.40 8.53
N TYR A 182 -9.05 -1.96 7.36
CA TYR A 182 -8.87 -1.26 6.10
C TYR A 182 -9.76 -0.01 6.00
N GLU A 183 -10.99 -0.09 6.52
CA GLU A 183 -11.95 1.01 6.55
C GLU A 183 -11.46 2.14 7.47
N GLN A 184 -10.85 1.82 8.60
CA GLN A 184 -10.24 2.79 9.51
C GLN A 184 -9.06 3.52 8.84
N VAL A 185 -8.21 2.79 8.10
CA VAL A 185 -7.13 3.41 7.32
C VAL A 185 -7.72 4.39 6.29
N LEU A 186 -8.75 3.97 5.54
CA LEU A 186 -9.39 4.83 4.54
C LEU A 186 -10.03 6.09 5.14
N GLN A 187 -10.52 6.02 6.38
CA GLN A 187 -11.04 7.20 7.08
C GLN A 187 -9.93 8.11 7.61
N SER A 188 -8.70 7.61 7.72
CA SER A 188 -7.55 8.29 8.33
C SER A 188 -6.58 8.90 7.32
N VAL A 189 -6.64 8.51 6.04
CA VAL A 189 -5.87 9.13 4.95
C VAL A 189 -6.40 10.53 4.60
N SER A 190 -5.65 11.27 3.79
CA SER A 190 -6.11 12.58 3.33
C SER A 190 -7.41 12.46 2.53
N ARG A 191 -8.23 13.52 2.54
CA ARG A 191 -9.50 13.55 1.76
C ARG A 191 -9.26 13.36 0.27
N ASN A 192 -8.16 13.93 -0.24
CA ASN A 192 -7.77 13.82 -1.64
C ASN A 192 -7.38 12.38 -1.99
N THR A 193 -6.58 11.73 -1.13
CA THR A 193 -6.23 10.32 -1.27
C THR A 193 -7.49 9.46 -1.26
N LEU A 194 -8.38 9.64 -0.28
CA LEU A 194 -9.59 8.84 -0.15
C LEU A 194 -10.46 8.91 -1.41
N ALA A 195 -10.69 10.12 -1.94
CA ALA A 195 -11.49 10.33 -3.13
C ALA A 195 -10.85 9.69 -4.38
N ALA A 196 -9.55 9.93 -4.59
CA ALA A 196 -8.82 9.37 -5.73
C ALA A 196 -8.73 7.84 -5.65
N TYR A 197 -8.49 7.30 -4.46
CA TYR A 197 -8.32 5.88 -4.24
C TYR A 197 -9.65 5.13 -4.41
N LYS A 198 -10.78 5.66 -3.89
CA LYS A 198 -12.13 5.11 -4.17
C LYS A 198 -12.46 5.12 -5.66
N LYS A 199 -12.11 6.19 -6.37
CA LYS A 199 -12.31 6.25 -7.83
C LYS A 199 -11.49 5.18 -8.55
N LEU A 200 -10.28 4.91 -8.08
CA LEU A 200 -9.37 3.92 -8.67
C LEU A 200 -9.83 2.48 -8.41
N VAL A 201 -10.13 2.12 -7.16
CA VAL A 201 -10.43 0.73 -6.79
C VAL A 201 -11.92 0.37 -6.88
N GLY A 202 -12.78 1.35 -7.19
CA GLY A 202 -14.24 1.18 -7.24
C GLY A 202 -14.87 1.17 -5.84
N THR A 203 -16.06 0.57 -5.73
CA THR A 203 -16.79 0.48 -4.45
C THR A 203 -15.99 -0.36 -3.45
N VAL A 204 -15.41 0.33 -2.46
CA VAL A 204 -14.69 -0.23 -1.31
C VAL A 204 -15.68 -0.95 -0.40
#